data_AF-A0A554KR20-F1
#
_entry.id   AF-A0A554KR20-F1
#
_cell.length_a   1.000
_cell.length_b   1.000
_cell.length_c   1.000
_cell.angle_alpha   90.00
_cell.angle_beta   90.00
_cell.angle_gamma   90.00
#
_symmetry.space_group_name_H-M   'P 1'
#
loop_
_entity.id
_entity.type
_entity.pdbx_description
1 polymer ?
#
loop_
_entity_poly.entity_id
_entity_poly.type
_entity_poly.pdbx_seq_one_letter_code
_entity_poly.pdbx_strand_id
1 'polypeptide(L)'
;MEIKLKLISLNPQLRLAFKAILFLGFLTLARLGDFSLFPTLLFIIGAVVLYARPLFRTVEKLGDFLVLMFSALVFNLVFIDSLDFFFSAACYSLLFFLLVGIKDLILINRSFWSVVLNFGLAYPIFLIFFQGHFAGVWWKAPILFFLTLLLSKNVLKRSMATAPFSLLVVEVAWASSFLPIGFIGLANLNLLFYAVTLSLFDFRERGLLDKKKILSLLSIFIVLSLIILGLSSWSF
;
A
#
# COMPACT_ATOMS: atom_id res chain seq x y z
N MET A 1 -36.94 2.19 27.47
CA MET A 1 -35.47 2.10 27.28
C MET A 1 -35.12 1.24 26.05
N GLU A 2 -35.87 1.39 24.95
CA GLU A 2 -35.76 0.48 23.78
C GLU A 2 -35.26 1.18 22.50
N ILE A 3 -35.36 2.51 22.44
CA ILE A 3 -34.90 3.30 21.28
C ILE A 3 -33.36 3.29 21.15
N LYS A 4 -32.63 3.04 22.26
CA LYS A 4 -31.16 3.03 22.28
C LYS A 4 -30.54 1.80 21.59
N LEU A 5 -31.27 0.71 21.40
CA LEU A 5 -30.74 -0.52 20.78
C LEU A 5 -31.01 -0.60 19.27
N LYS A 6 -32.03 0.13 18.76
CA LYS A 6 -32.40 0.09 17.34
C LYS A 6 -31.48 0.88 16.41
N LEU A 7 -30.62 1.75 16.96
CA LEU A 7 -29.59 2.51 16.24
C LEU A 7 -28.23 1.79 16.18
N ILE A 8 -28.07 0.70 16.95
CA ILE A 8 -26.82 -0.08 17.04
C ILE A 8 -26.70 -1.12 15.90
N SER A 9 -27.76 -1.33 15.10
CA SER A 9 -27.81 -2.35 14.05
C SER A 9 -27.75 -1.79 12.61
N LEU A 10 -27.24 -0.58 12.40
CA LEU A 10 -26.82 -0.19 11.04
C LEU A 10 -25.68 -1.12 10.62
N ASN A 11 -25.89 -1.86 9.52
CA ASN A 11 -24.97 -2.87 9.02
C ASN A 11 -23.51 -2.34 9.07
N PRO A 12 -22.61 -2.95 9.85
CA PRO A 12 -21.26 -2.42 10.08
C PRO A 12 -20.47 -2.23 8.78
N GLN A 13 -20.77 -3.04 7.76
CA GLN A 13 -20.21 -2.89 6.41
C GLN A 13 -20.66 -1.60 5.71
N LEU A 14 -21.91 -1.21 5.90
CA LEU A 14 -22.50 -0.01 5.27
C LEU A 14 -21.93 1.27 5.90
N ARG A 15 -21.71 1.26 7.22
CA ARG A 15 -20.97 2.32 7.91
C ARG A 15 -19.54 2.45 7.37
N LEU A 16 -18.92 1.32 7.03
CA LEU A 16 -17.56 1.30 6.51
C LEU A 16 -17.48 1.82 5.07
N ALA A 17 -18.40 1.36 4.22
CA ALA A 17 -18.58 1.88 2.87
C ALA A 17 -18.78 3.40 2.90
N PHE A 18 -19.60 3.91 3.82
CA PHE A 18 -19.80 5.34 3.98
C PHE A 18 -18.51 6.11 4.33
N LYS A 19 -17.68 5.58 5.24
CA LYS A 19 -16.36 6.18 5.52
C LYS A 19 -15.45 6.19 4.30
N ALA A 20 -15.46 5.13 3.50
CA ALA A 20 -14.67 5.04 2.27
C ALA A 20 -15.15 6.04 1.20
N ILE A 21 -16.46 6.21 1.07
CA ILE A 21 -17.06 7.23 0.19
C ILE A 21 -16.68 8.63 0.66
N LEU A 22 -16.71 8.90 1.97
CA LEU A 22 -16.25 10.19 2.51
C LEU A 22 -14.75 10.41 2.26
N PHE A 23 -13.93 9.39 2.42
CA PHE A 23 -12.50 9.46 2.07
C PHE A 23 -12.30 9.81 0.59
N LEU A 24 -13.05 9.18 -0.31
CA LEU A 24 -13.07 9.52 -1.74
C LEU A 24 -13.50 10.97 -1.95
N GLY A 25 -14.57 11.41 -1.31
CA GLY A 25 -15.08 12.78 -1.40
C GLY A 25 -14.08 13.84 -0.93
N PHE A 26 -13.32 13.55 0.13
CA PHE A 26 -12.25 14.44 0.57
C PHE A 26 -11.07 14.46 -0.40
N LEU A 27 -10.72 13.31 -0.99
CA LEU A 27 -9.64 13.24 -1.98
C LEU A 27 -10.03 13.96 -3.29
N THR A 28 -11.29 13.84 -3.72
CA THR A 28 -11.80 14.58 -4.89
C THR A 28 -11.88 16.08 -4.61
N LEU A 29 -12.25 16.50 -3.40
CA LEU A 29 -12.17 17.90 -2.97
C LEU A 29 -10.74 18.44 -3.04
N ALA A 30 -9.75 17.65 -2.59
CA ALA A 30 -8.35 18.01 -2.70
C ALA A 30 -7.94 18.24 -4.18
N ARG A 31 -8.42 17.38 -5.09
CA ARG A 31 -8.17 17.52 -6.53
C ARG A 31 -8.85 18.72 -7.16
N LEU A 32 -10.10 19.02 -6.79
CA LEU A 32 -10.84 20.17 -7.29
C LEU A 32 -10.20 21.51 -6.92
N GLY A 33 -9.50 21.54 -5.78
CA GLY A 33 -8.68 22.68 -5.39
C GLY A 33 -7.22 22.56 -5.81
N ASP A 34 -6.91 21.75 -6.84
CA ASP A 34 -5.58 21.51 -7.40
C ASP A 34 -4.49 21.20 -6.35
N PHE A 35 -4.85 20.43 -5.33
CA PHE A 35 -3.99 20.09 -4.20
C PHE A 35 -3.42 21.31 -3.45
N SER A 36 -4.10 22.45 -3.50
CA SER A 36 -3.77 23.62 -2.68
C SER A 36 -3.79 23.28 -1.18
N LEU A 37 -3.12 24.10 -0.37
CA LEU A 37 -2.90 23.83 1.05
C LEU A 37 -4.20 23.54 1.82
N PHE A 38 -5.25 24.32 1.56
CA PHE A 38 -6.49 24.23 2.33
C PHE A 38 -7.29 22.93 2.05
N PRO A 39 -7.63 22.57 0.80
CA PRO A 39 -8.27 21.29 0.48
C PRO A 39 -7.44 20.07 0.90
N THR A 40 -6.12 20.15 0.78
CA THR A 40 -5.22 19.07 1.21
C THR A 40 -5.24 18.91 2.74
N LEU A 41 -5.24 20.00 3.50
CA LEU A 41 -5.41 19.95 4.96
C LEU A 41 -6.78 19.38 5.35
N LEU A 42 -7.85 19.74 4.65
CA LEU A 42 -9.17 19.16 4.87
C LEU A 42 -9.18 17.65 4.61
N PHE A 43 -8.52 17.18 3.55
CA PHE A 43 -8.35 15.75 3.29
C PHE A 43 -7.58 15.07 4.42
N ILE A 44 -6.46 15.67 4.87
CA ILE A 44 -5.64 15.10 5.94
C ILE A 44 -6.45 14.96 7.23
N ILE A 45 -7.10 16.04 7.66
CA ILE A 45 -7.91 16.07 8.87
C ILE A 45 -9.10 15.10 8.74
N GLY A 46 -9.80 15.14 7.60
CA GLY A 46 -10.93 14.25 7.31
C GLY A 46 -10.54 12.78 7.37
N ALA A 47 -9.46 12.39 6.70
CA ALA A 47 -8.93 11.03 6.70
C ALA A 47 -8.55 10.58 8.12
N VAL A 48 -7.87 11.43 8.89
CA VAL A 48 -7.49 11.13 10.28
C VAL A 48 -8.73 10.92 11.15
N VAL A 49 -9.75 11.78 11.03
CA VAL A 49 -11.00 11.65 11.80
C VAL A 49 -11.77 10.37 11.43
N LEU A 50 -11.87 10.08 10.13
CA LEU A 50 -12.54 8.87 9.64
C LEU A 50 -11.81 7.59 10.08
N TYR A 51 -10.47 7.61 10.06
CA TYR A 51 -9.63 6.52 10.51
C TYR A 51 -9.70 6.31 12.03
N ALA A 52 -9.61 7.39 12.81
CA ALA A 52 -9.54 7.33 14.26
C ALA A 52 -10.84 6.84 14.91
N ARG A 53 -11.99 6.92 14.22
CA ARG A 53 -13.28 6.48 14.76
C ARG A 53 -13.67 5.10 14.21
N PRO A 54 -14.08 4.13 15.06
CA PRO A 54 -13.94 4.12 16.51
C PRO A 54 -12.47 3.99 16.94
N LEU A 55 -12.13 4.45 18.16
CA LEU A 55 -10.76 4.51 18.71
C LEU A 55 -10.14 3.14 19.02
N PHE A 56 -10.79 2.04 18.61
CA PHE A 56 -10.28 0.69 18.80
C PHE A 56 -9.06 0.46 17.90
N ARG A 57 -7.95 0.01 18.52
CA ARG A 57 -6.72 -0.45 17.82
C ARG A 57 -6.17 0.52 16.78
N THR A 58 -6.41 1.83 16.95
CA THR A 58 -5.94 2.87 16.02
C THR A 58 -4.41 2.90 15.87
N VAL A 59 -3.67 2.46 16.90
CA VAL A 59 -2.19 2.44 16.85
C VAL A 59 -1.65 1.22 16.08
N GLU A 60 -2.38 0.11 16.04
CA GLU A 60 -1.91 -1.14 15.41
C GLU A 60 -1.75 -0.99 13.90
N LYS A 61 -2.65 -0.23 13.26
CA LYS A 61 -2.69 -0.05 11.79
C LYS A 61 -2.28 1.34 11.33
N LEU A 62 -1.67 2.14 12.22
CA LEU A 62 -1.30 3.52 11.93
C LEU A 62 -0.24 3.60 10.82
N GLY A 63 0.70 2.65 10.77
CA GLY A 63 1.69 2.57 9.70
C GLY A 63 1.07 2.40 8.31
N ASP A 64 0.14 1.44 8.17
CA ASP A 64 -0.59 1.22 6.91
C ASP A 64 -1.40 2.46 6.52
N PHE A 65 -1.97 3.17 7.50
CA PHE A 65 -2.75 4.39 7.27
C PHE A 65 -1.88 5.56 6.81
N LEU A 66 -0.71 5.77 7.43
CA LEU A 66 0.24 6.79 6.99
C LEU A 66 0.73 6.52 5.57
N VAL A 67 1.02 5.27 5.25
CA VAL A 67 1.43 4.85 3.90
C VAL A 67 0.30 5.10 2.91
N LEU A 68 -0.94 4.72 3.24
CA LEU A 68 -2.12 4.99 2.42
C LEU A 68 -2.30 6.48 2.15
N MET A 69 -2.22 7.32 3.18
CA MET A 69 -2.36 8.77 3.03
C MET A 69 -1.25 9.38 2.17
N PHE A 70 0.00 9.00 2.44
CA PHE A 70 1.15 9.50 1.69
C PHE A 70 1.06 9.09 0.21
N SER A 71 0.83 7.80 -0.05
CA SER A 71 0.69 7.28 -1.41
C SER A 71 -0.51 7.90 -2.12
N ALA A 72 -1.67 8.04 -1.48
CA ALA A 72 -2.85 8.65 -2.09
C ALA A 72 -2.58 10.10 -2.52
N LEU A 73 -1.92 10.91 -1.68
CA LEU A 73 -1.58 12.30 -2.02
C LEU A 73 -0.53 12.38 -3.13
N VAL A 74 0.61 11.71 -2.93
CA VAL A 74 1.74 11.82 -3.87
C VAL A 74 1.40 11.20 -5.21
N PHE A 75 0.74 10.03 -5.22
CA PHE A 75 0.37 9.38 -6.47
C PHE A 75 -0.57 10.25 -7.30
N ASN A 76 -1.63 10.81 -6.71
CA ASN A 76 -2.60 11.63 -7.45
C ASN A 76 -2.09 13.04 -7.79
N LEU A 77 -1.02 13.49 -7.14
CA LEU A 77 -0.35 14.75 -7.47
C LEU A 77 0.61 14.58 -8.64
N VAL A 78 1.31 13.45 -8.72
CA VAL A 78 2.40 13.24 -9.70
C VAL A 78 1.93 12.44 -10.92
N PHE A 79 1.04 11.47 -10.74
CA PHE A 79 0.38 10.76 -11.82
C PHE A 79 -1.05 11.26 -11.88
N ILE A 80 -1.50 11.71 -13.06
CA ILE A 80 -2.86 11.53 -13.62
C ILE A 80 -3.63 12.80 -14.09
N ASP A 81 -4.18 12.67 -15.31
CA ASP A 81 -5.21 13.51 -15.95
C ASP A 81 -6.64 13.30 -15.38
N SER A 82 -7.63 14.07 -15.80
CA SER A 82 -8.94 14.14 -15.11
C SER A 82 -9.70 12.81 -14.95
N LEU A 83 -9.61 11.86 -15.90
CA LEU A 83 -10.39 10.60 -15.85
C LEU A 83 -9.72 9.48 -15.04
N ASP A 84 -8.41 9.27 -15.17
CA ASP A 84 -7.74 8.22 -14.38
C ASP A 84 -7.71 8.59 -12.88
N PHE A 85 -7.96 9.86 -12.55
CA PHE A 85 -7.94 10.36 -11.18
C PHE A 85 -9.07 9.70 -10.40
N PHE A 86 -10.26 9.62 -10.98
CA PHE A 86 -11.41 8.97 -10.35
C PHE A 86 -11.17 7.48 -10.14
N PHE A 87 -10.51 6.81 -11.10
CA PHE A 87 -10.16 5.40 -10.95
C PHE A 87 -9.17 5.16 -9.82
N SER A 88 -8.08 5.93 -9.77
CA SER A 88 -7.09 5.81 -8.70
C SER A 88 -7.66 6.22 -7.32
N ALA A 89 -8.46 7.27 -7.25
CA ALA A 89 -9.19 7.66 -6.03
C ALA A 89 -10.14 6.57 -5.55
N ALA A 90 -10.84 5.88 -6.46
CA ALA A 90 -11.66 4.71 -6.12
C ALA A 90 -10.81 3.55 -5.59
N CYS A 91 -9.65 3.27 -6.17
CA CYS A 91 -8.71 2.27 -5.65
C CYS A 91 -8.24 2.62 -4.23
N TYR A 92 -7.85 3.87 -3.96
CA TYR A 92 -7.44 4.29 -2.61
C TYR A 92 -8.60 4.27 -1.61
N SER A 93 -9.82 4.61 -2.05
CA SER A 93 -11.03 4.47 -1.24
C SER A 93 -11.29 3.00 -0.86
N LEU A 94 -11.08 2.07 -1.79
CA LEU A 94 -11.17 0.63 -1.52
C LEU A 94 -10.08 0.17 -0.55
N LEU A 95 -8.85 0.63 -0.71
CA LEU A 95 -7.77 0.34 0.25
C LEU A 95 -8.09 0.89 1.64
N PHE A 96 -8.69 2.07 1.72
CA PHE A 96 -9.14 2.66 2.99
C PHE A 96 -10.28 1.85 3.61
N PHE A 97 -11.22 1.37 2.79
CA PHE A 97 -12.26 0.43 3.21
C PHE A 97 -11.64 -0.84 3.81
N LEU A 98 -10.69 -1.47 3.12
CA LEU A 98 -10.03 -2.67 3.64
C LEU A 98 -9.27 -2.39 4.94
N LEU A 99 -8.55 -1.28 5.01
CA LEU A 99 -7.77 -0.88 6.17
C LEU A 99 -8.65 -0.68 7.41
N VAL A 100 -9.73 0.10 7.28
CA VAL A 100 -10.68 0.31 8.38
C VAL A 100 -11.41 -1.00 8.71
N GLY A 101 -11.71 -1.85 7.73
CA GLY A 101 -12.41 -3.13 7.92
C GLY A 101 -11.58 -4.16 8.67
N ILE A 102 -10.28 -4.20 8.41
CA ILE A 102 -9.33 -5.03 9.17
C ILE A 102 -9.19 -4.48 10.60
N LYS A 103 -9.06 -3.16 10.75
CA LYS A 103 -8.91 -2.48 12.05
C LYS A 103 -10.12 -2.71 12.96
N ASP A 104 -11.33 -2.49 12.43
CA ASP A 104 -12.60 -2.60 13.17
C ASP A 104 -13.08 -4.07 13.33
N LEU A 105 -12.29 -5.05 12.87
CA LEU A 105 -12.59 -6.50 12.94
C LEU A 105 -13.86 -6.95 12.20
N ILE A 106 -14.32 -6.16 11.23
CA ILE A 106 -15.58 -6.41 10.49
C ILE A 106 -15.39 -7.46 9.39
N LEU A 107 -14.17 -7.59 8.85
CA LEU A 107 -13.90 -8.50 7.73
C LEU A 107 -13.63 -9.93 8.19
N ILE A 108 -14.24 -10.87 7.46
CA ILE A 108 -13.96 -12.32 7.57
C ILE A 108 -12.60 -12.59 6.90
N ASN A 109 -11.80 -13.49 7.48
CA ASN A 109 -10.46 -13.87 6.98
C ASN A 109 -9.44 -12.71 6.93
N ARG A 110 -9.25 -12.06 8.09
CA ARG A 110 -8.39 -10.86 8.26
C ARG A 110 -6.94 -11.04 7.78
N SER A 111 -6.38 -12.24 7.85
CA SER A 111 -5.02 -12.52 7.40
C SER A 111 -4.88 -12.29 5.91
N PHE A 112 -5.82 -12.82 5.11
CA PHE A 112 -5.84 -12.65 3.66
C PHE A 112 -5.97 -11.17 3.28
N TRP A 113 -6.95 -10.46 3.84
CA TRP A 113 -7.15 -9.04 3.55
C TRP A 113 -5.98 -8.15 3.98
N SER A 114 -5.27 -8.50 5.05
CA SER A 114 -4.06 -7.77 5.44
C SER A 114 -2.92 -7.95 4.44
N VAL A 115 -2.83 -9.11 3.77
CA VAL A 115 -1.86 -9.34 2.69
C VAL A 115 -2.25 -8.53 1.45
N VAL A 116 -3.54 -8.55 1.07
CA VAL A 116 -4.07 -7.75 -0.04
C VAL A 116 -3.83 -6.26 0.20
N LEU A 117 -4.11 -5.75 1.40
CA LEU A 117 -3.84 -4.36 1.77
C LEU A 117 -2.35 -4.04 1.67
N ASN A 118 -1.48 -4.91 2.16
CA ASN A 118 -0.04 -4.69 2.14
C ASN A 118 0.49 -4.57 0.70
N PHE A 119 0.11 -5.49 -0.19
CA PHE A 119 0.50 -5.41 -1.60
C PHE A 119 -0.17 -4.25 -2.35
N GLY A 120 -1.44 -3.97 -2.04
CA GLY A 120 -2.16 -2.84 -2.60
C GLY A 120 -1.54 -1.49 -2.22
N LEU A 121 -0.91 -1.38 -1.05
CA LEU A 121 -0.15 -0.21 -0.62
C LEU A 121 1.29 -0.21 -1.14
N ALA A 122 1.93 -1.39 -1.25
CA ALA A 122 3.29 -1.50 -1.77
C ALA A 122 3.38 -1.07 -3.25
N TYR A 123 2.39 -1.44 -4.06
CA TYR A 123 2.39 -1.18 -5.49
C TYR A 123 2.48 0.32 -5.87
N PRO A 124 1.62 1.22 -5.36
CA PRO A 124 1.72 2.64 -5.68
C PRO A 124 3.02 3.27 -5.20
N ILE A 125 3.64 2.77 -4.11
CA ILE A 125 4.95 3.23 -3.67
C ILE A 125 6.01 2.94 -4.75
N PHE A 126 6.01 1.72 -5.30
CA PHE A 126 6.93 1.37 -6.37
C PHE A 126 6.67 2.18 -7.64
N LEU A 127 5.40 2.42 -7.99
CA LEU A 127 5.06 3.30 -9.11
C LEU A 127 5.63 4.72 -8.91
N ILE A 128 5.43 5.34 -7.75
CA ILE A 128 5.99 6.67 -7.41
C ILE A 128 7.52 6.66 -7.48
N PHE A 129 8.14 5.59 -6.96
CA PHE A 129 9.59 5.46 -6.94
C PHE A 129 10.18 5.46 -8.35
N PHE A 130 9.64 4.64 -9.24
CA PHE A 130 10.09 4.51 -10.62
C PHE A 130 9.53 5.57 -11.58
N GLN A 131 8.66 6.46 -11.10
CA GLN A 131 8.16 7.57 -11.91
C GLN A 131 9.24 8.62 -12.17
N GLY A 132 9.46 8.97 -13.43
CA GLY A 132 10.42 10.02 -13.82
C GLY A 132 11.84 9.50 -14.01
N HIS A 133 12.66 10.29 -14.70
CA HIS A 133 13.99 9.87 -15.13
C HIS A 133 14.93 9.61 -13.93
N PHE A 134 15.90 8.72 -14.13
CA PHE A 134 16.86 8.17 -13.13
C PHE A 134 17.58 9.18 -12.21
N ALA A 135 17.53 10.48 -12.52
CA ALA A 135 18.16 11.56 -11.76
C ALA A 135 17.62 11.74 -10.32
N GLY A 136 16.54 11.04 -9.93
CA GLY A 136 15.90 11.21 -8.62
C GLY A 136 16.12 10.11 -7.58
N VAL A 137 16.91 9.07 -7.85
CA VAL A 137 16.90 7.87 -6.97
C VAL A 137 17.41 8.18 -5.54
N TRP A 138 18.40 9.06 -5.40
CA TRP A 138 19.02 9.38 -4.10
C TRP A 138 18.04 9.99 -3.07
N TRP A 139 17.14 10.88 -3.50
CA TRP A 139 16.17 11.49 -2.58
C TRP A 139 14.92 10.63 -2.37
N LYS A 140 14.61 9.73 -3.32
CA LYS A 140 13.49 8.79 -3.22
C LYS A 140 13.82 7.57 -2.35
N ALA A 141 15.08 7.16 -2.27
CA ALA A 141 15.50 5.98 -1.53
C ALA A 141 15.16 6.05 -0.02
N PRO A 142 15.39 7.17 0.71
CA PRO A 142 14.94 7.29 2.10
C PRO A 142 13.42 7.16 2.25
N ILE A 143 12.65 7.74 1.33
CA ILE A 143 11.18 7.67 1.35
C ILE A 143 10.72 6.22 1.16
N LEU A 144 11.29 5.53 0.16
CA LEU A 144 11.01 4.11 -0.09
C LEU A 144 11.37 3.25 1.12
N PHE A 145 12.52 3.50 1.75
CA PHE A 145 12.94 2.83 2.98
C PHE A 145 11.90 3.00 4.08
N PHE A 146 11.49 4.23 4.39
CA PHE A 146 10.53 4.49 5.47
C PHE A 146 9.16 3.87 5.19
N LEU A 147 8.64 3.96 3.97
CA LEU A 147 7.32 3.42 3.63
C LEU A 147 7.31 1.88 3.67
N THR A 148 8.33 1.24 3.11
CA THR A 148 8.46 -0.23 3.17
C THR A 148 8.69 -0.72 4.60
N LEU A 149 9.35 0.07 5.45
CA LEU A 149 9.55 -0.22 6.87
C LEU A 149 8.23 -0.15 7.64
N LEU A 150 7.37 0.83 7.34
CA LEU A 150 6.03 0.92 7.93
C LEU A 150 5.14 -0.26 7.51
N LEU A 151 5.16 -0.65 6.23
CA LEU A 151 4.38 -1.79 5.72
C LEU A 151 4.85 -3.13 6.29
N SER A 152 6.17 -3.36 6.30
CA SER A 152 6.74 -4.64 6.74
C SER A 152 6.58 -4.89 8.24
N LYS A 153 6.57 -3.83 9.07
CA LYS A 153 6.35 -3.92 10.53
C LYS A 153 5.07 -4.65 10.92
N ASN A 154 4.02 -4.53 10.11
CA ASN A 154 2.74 -5.16 10.38
C ASN A 154 2.71 -6.65 10.05
N VAL A 155 3.57 -7.10 9.14
CA VAL A 155 3.68 -8.51 8.73
C VAL A 155 4.72 -9.22 9.59
N LEU A 156 5.90 -8.64 9.73
CA LEU A 156 7.04 -9.17 10.50
C LEU A 156 7.00 -8.79 11.99
N LYS A 157 5.83 -8.38 12.50
CA LYS A 157 5.56 -8.09 13.93
C LYS A 157 6.65 -7.29 14.67
N ARG A 158 7.20 -6.24 14.05
CA ARG A 158 8.29 -5.42 14.61
C ARG A 158 9.56 -6.21 14.99
N SER A 159 9.85 -7.30 14.27
CA SER A 159 11.09 -8.03 14.44
C SER A 159 12.30 -7.19 14.02
N MET A 160 13.49 -7.61 14.47
CA MET A 160 14.77 -7.06 14.01
C MET A 160 14.96 -7.23 12.48
N ALA A 161 14.15 -8.06 11.81
CA ALA A 161 14.24 -8.29 10.38
C ALA A 161 13.53 -7.21 9.53
N THR A 162 12.69 -6.36 10.13
CA THR A 162 11.96 -5.30 9.41
C THR A 162 12.88 -4.28 8.72
N ALA A 163 13.88 -3.76 9.43
CA ALA A 163 14.81 -2.79 8.87
C ALA A 163 15.74 -3.40 7.79
N PRO A 164 16.38 -4.57 8.02
CA PRO A 164 17.12 -5.26 6.96
C PRO A 164 16.27 -5.57 5.73
N PHE A 165 15.03 -6.00 5.91
CA PHE A 165 14.10 -6.25 4.81
C PHE A 165 13.85 -4.98 3.98
N SER A 166 13.53 -3.86 4.64
CA SER A 166 13.32 -2.57 3.96
C SER A 166 14.56 -2.07 3.23
N LEU A 167 15.75 -2.25 3.81
CA LEU A 167 17.01 -1.90 3.17
C LEU A 167 17.22 -2.75 1.90
N LEU A 168 16.98 -4.06 2.00
CA LEU A 168 17.09 -4.98 0.87
C LEU A 168 16.13 -4.58 -0.28
N VAL A 169 14.88 -4.19 0.05
CA VAL A 169 13.93 -3.68 -0.95
C VAL A 169 14.45 -2.42 -1.65
N VAL A 170 15.10 -1.51 -0.92
CA VAL A 170 15.69 -0.29 -1.52
C VAL A 170 16.88 -0.62 -2.41
N GLU A 171 17.76 -1.52 -1.99
CA GLU A 171 18.91 -1.96 -2.80
C GLU A 171 18.46 -2.62 -4.10
N VAL A 172 17.42 -3.48 -4.06
CA VAL A 172 16.86 -4.10 -5.26
C VAL A 172 16.13 -3.09 -6.13
N ALA A 173 15.41 -2.14 -5.54
CA ALA A 173 14.79 -1.05 -6.30
C ALA A 173 15.83 -0.18 -7.01
N TRP A 174 16.96 0.08 -6.35
CA TRP A 174 18.08 0.77 -6.95
C TRP A 174 18.74 -0.06 -8.05
N ALA A 175 19.05 -1.33 -7.82
CA ALA A 175 19.66 -2.20 -8.81
C ALA A 175 18.78 -2.40 -10.05
N SER A 176 17.48 -2.60 -9.85
CA SER A 176 16.50 -2.74 -10.93
C SER A 176 16.31 -1.44 -11.71
N SER A 177 16.57 -0.27 -11.12
CA SER A 177 16.52 0.99 -11.85
C SER A 177 17.52 1.05 -13.02
N PHE A 178 18.53 0.20 -13.07
CA PHE A 178 19.43 0.13 -14.24
C PHE A 178 18.86 -0.72 -15.39
N LEU A 179 17.72 -1.38 -15.22
CA LEU A 179 17.09 -2.15 -16.28
C LEU A 179 16.39 -1.21 -17.28
N PRO A 180 16.59 -1.39 -18.60
CA PRO A 180 15.98 -0.56 -19.65
C PRO A 180 14.52 -0.97 -19.91
N ILE A 181 13.73 -1.07 -18.85
CA ILE A 181 12.30 -1.43 -18.91
C ILE A 181 11.44 -0.28 -18.37
N GLY A 182 10.23 -0.14 -18.90
CA GLY A 182 9.30 0.90 -18.46
C GLY A 182 8.99 0.86 -16.94
N PHE A 183 8.62 2.01 -16.36
CA PHE A 183 8.38 2.16 -14.92
C PHE A 183 7.35 1.18 -14.35
N ILE A 184 6.33 0.79 -15.14
CA ILE A 184 5.33 -0.21 -14.76
C ILE A 184 5.98 -1.59 -14.61
N GLY A 185 6.88 -1.97 -15.53
CA GLY A 185 7.65 -3.20 -15.48
C GLY A 185 8.59 -3.22 -14.26
N LEU A 186 9.29 -2.11 -14.00
CA LEU A 186 10.12 -1.94 -12.80
C LEU A 186 9.29 -2.09 -11.51
N ALA A 187 8.13 -1.44 -11.44
CA ALA A 187 7.25 -1.53 -10.27
C ALA A 187 6.71 -2.94 -10.05
N ASN A 188 6.32 -3.64 -11.12
CA ASN A 188 5.86 -5.04 -11.04
C ASN A 188 6.99 -5.98 -10.59
N LEU A 189 8.21 -5.82 -11.12
CA LEU A 189 9.36 -6.63 -10.76
C LEU A 189 9.73 -6.44 -9.28
N ASN A 190 9.70 -5.19 -8.80
CA ASN A 190 9.97 -4.89 -7.40
C ASN A 190 8.86 -5.33 -6.46
N LEU A 191 7.59 -5.25 -6.89
CA LEU A 191 6.47 -5.80 -6.13
C LEU A 191 6.59 -7.33 -6.00
N LEU A 192 6.98 -8.02 -7.08
CA LEU A 192 7.22 -9.46 -7.06
C LEU A 192 8.37 -9.81 -6.10
N PHE A 193 9.49 -9.10 -6.19
CA PHE A 193 10.61 -9.25 -5.28
C PHE A 193 10.21 -9.04 -3.82
N TYR A 194 9.48 -7.96 -3.55
CA TYR A 194 8.93 -7.63 -2.24
C TYR A 194 8.04 -8.75 -1.70
N ALA A 195 7.11 -9.28 -2.51
CA ALA A 195 6.18 -10.32 -2.10
C ALA A 195 6.86 -11.64 -1.76
N VAL A 196 7.79 -12.08 -2.62
CA VAL A 196 8.55 -13.32 -2.42
C VAL A 196 9.42 -13.22 -1.18
N THR A 197 10.14 -12.12 -1.03
CA THR A 197 11.06 -11.91 0.09
C THR A 197 10.29 -11.76 1.40
N LEU A 198 9.20 -10.98 1.44
CA LEU A 198 8.36 -10.83 2.62
C LEU A 198 7.80 -12.17 3.09
N SER A 199 7.39 -13.03 2.16
CA SER A 199 6.92 -14.38 2.45
C SER A 199 8.01 -15.27 3.04
N LEU A 200 9.25 -15.20 2.52
CA LEU A 200 10.39 -15.93 3.08
C LEU A 200 10.71 -15.50 4.51
N PHE A 201 10.71 -14.20 4.79
CA PHE A 201 10.92 -13.67 6.13
C PHE A 201 9.79 -14.10 7.08
N ASP A 202 8.52 -14.00 6.68
CA ASP A 202 7.38 -14.44 7.49
C ASP A 202 7.42 -15.96 7.78
N PHE A 203 7.75 -16.79 6.79
CA PHE A 203 7.93 -18.23 7.01
C PHE A 203 9.09 -18.55 7.96
N ARG A 204 10.20 -17.81 7.84
CA ARG A 204 11.35 -17.97 8.72
C ARG A 204 11.00 -17.60 10.17
N GLU A 205 10.33 -16.48 10.38
CA GLU A 205 9.92 -16.02 11.72
C GLU A 205 8.93 -16.98 12.38
N ARG A 206 8.08 -17.64 11.60
CA ARG A 206 7.15 -18.66 12.10
C ARG A 206 7.79 -20.04 12.30
N GLY A 207 9.07 -20.21 11.95
CA GLY A 207 9.74 -21.52 11.98
C GLY A 207 9.16 -22.52 10.97
N LEU A 208 8.47 -22.04 9.94
CA LEU A 208 7.79 -22.86 8.93
C LEU A 208 8.54 -22.88 7.59
N LEU A 209 9.78 -22.41 7.57
CA LEU A 209 10.59 -22.35 6.36
C LEU A 209 11.14 -23.75 6.05
N ASP A 210 10.76 -24.27 4.89
CA ASP A 210 11.23 -25.56 4.38
C ASP A 210 11.71 -25.40 2.94
N LYS A 211 12.59 -26.31 2.49
CA LYS A 211 13.18 -26.34 1.15
C LYS A 211 12.11 -26.29 0.06
N LYS A 212 10.99 -27.02 0.26
CA LYS A 212 9.87 -27.02 -0.69
C LYS A 212 9.25 -25.63 -0.88
N LYS A 213 9.11 -24.85 0.20
CA LYS A 213 8.56 -23.49 0.14
C LYS A 213 9.52 -22.51 -0.53
N ILE A 214 10.82 -22.63 -0.23
CA ILE A 214 11.86 -21.82 -0.88
C ILE A 214 11.85 -22.07 -2.39
N LEU A 215 11.89 -23.34 -2.80
CA LEU A 215 11.86 -23.72 -4.22
C LEU A 215 10.58 -23.25 -4.91
N SER A 216 9.42 -23.36 -4.25
CA SER A 216 8.15 -22.89 -4.79
C SER A 216 8.10 -21.36 -4.95
N LEU A 217 8.61 -20.59 -3.99
CA LEU A 217 8.65 -19.13 -4.10
C LEU A 217 9.66 -18.67 -5.15
N LEU A 218 10.79 -19.36 -5.26
CA LEU A 218 11.81 -19.09 -6.25
C LEU A 218 11.33 -19.43 -7.67
N SER A 219 10.60 -20.54 -7.86
CA SER A 219 10.00 -20.86 -9.16
C SER A 219 8.94 -19.83 -9.57
N ILE A 220 8.08 -19.39 -8.64
CA ILE A 220 7.12 -18.30 -8.87
C ILE A 220 7.86 -17.02 -9.27
N PHE A 221 8.93 -16.67 -8.55
CA PHE A 221 9.75 -15.50 -8.85
C PHE A 221 10.32 -15.55 -10.27
N ILE A 222 10.94 -16.67 -10.66
CA ILE A 222 11.54 -16.83 -11.99
C ILE A 222 10.47 -16.73 -13.08
N VAL A 223 9.39 -17.49 -12.97
CA VAL A 223 8.34 -17.53 -14.00
C VAL A 223 7.69 -16.16 -14.18
N LEU A 224 7.31 -15.49 -13.09
CA LEU A 224 6.71 -14.17 -13.16
C LEU A 224 7.70 -13.10 -13.62
N SER A 225 8.97 -13.18 -13.22
CA SER A 225 10.00 -12.25 -13.70
C SER A 225 10.19 -12.37 -15.22
N LEU A 226 10.22 -13.59 -15.75
CA LEU A 226 10.30 -13.82 -17.19
C LEU A 226 9.08 -13.24 -17.92
N ILE A 227 7.88 -13.41 -17.37
CA ILE A 227 6.65 -12.82 -17.94
C ILE A 227 6.73 -11.29 -17.92
N ILE A 228 7.17 -10.68 -16.81
CA ILE A 228 7.28 -9.21 -16.69
C ILE A 228 8.30 -8.67 -17.70
N LEU A 229 9.48 -9.30 -17.79
CA LEU A 229 10.55 -8.88 -18.72
C LEU A 229 10.19 -9.15 -20.19
N GLY A 230 9.45 -10.22 -20.47
CA GLY A 230 8.99 -10.57 -21.81
C GLY A 230 7.85 -9.67 -22.32
N LEU A 231 7.02 -9.15 -21.42
CA LEU A 231 5.93 -8.22 -21.75
C LEU A 231 6.33 -6.74 -21.64
N SER A 232 7.46 -6.42 -21.01
CA SER A 232 7.93 -5.05 -20.89
C SER A 232 8.43 -4.51 -22.23
N SER A 233 8.10 -3.25 -22.55
CA SER A 233 8.75 -2.54 -23.64
C SER A 233 10.18 -2.16 -23.24
N TRP A 234 11.16 -2.70 -23.95
CA TRP A 234 12.56 -2.35 -23.76
C TRP A 234 12.84 -1.04 -24.50
N SER A 235 13.06 0.03 -23.75
CA SER A 235 13.49 1.31 -24.30
C SER A 235 15.00 1.42 -24.12
N PHE A 236 15.74 1.18 -25.20
CA PHE A 236 17.17 1.50 -25.28
C PHE A 236 17.37 3.00 -25.50
#